data_AF-A0A524LWS3-F1
#
_entry.id   AF-A0A524LWS3-F1
#
_cell.length_a   1.000
_cell.length_b   1.000
_cell.length_c   1.000
_cell.angle_alpha   90.00
_cell.angle_beta   90.00
_cell.angle_gamma   90.00
#
_symmetry.space_group_name_H-M   'P 1'
#
loop_
_entity.id
_entity.type
_entity.pdbx_description
1 polymer ?
#
loop_
_entity_poly.entity_id
_entity_poly.type
_entity_poly.pdbx_seq_one_letter_code
_entity_poly.pdbx_strand_id
1 'polypeptide(L)' 'MNLKPSKTQVELVGFIIFLFLYLAFFNLLFRLKGYESPVFAPGTLLFSFLGYWLAGYLYDRYLK' A
#
# COMPACT_ATOMS: atom_id res chain seq x y z
N MET A 1 9.37 15.60 23.12
CA MET A 1 9.56 14.24 22.58
C MET A 1 9.59 14.38 21.06
N ASN A 2 10.74 14.14 20.41
CA ASN A 2 10.87 14.33 18.96
C ASN A 2 10.29 13.07 18.28
N LEU A 3 9.01 13.12 17.89
CA LEU A 3 8.27 12.01 17.29
C LEU A 3 8.56 11.91 15.79
N LYS A 4 9.83 11.80 15.40
CA LYS A 4 10.14 11.44 14.02
C LYS A 4 9.83 9.95 13.83
N PRO A 5 8.93 9.57 12.90
CA PRO A 5 8.67 8.16 12.63
C PRO A 5 9.96 7.50 12.14
N SER A 6 10.20 6.26 12.56
CA SER A 6 11.32 5.49 12.03
C SER A 6 11.07 5.13 10.57
N LYS A 7 12.15 4.88 9.81
CA LYS A 7 12.05 4.43 8.41
C LYS A 7 11.10 3.24 8.27
N THR A 8 11.26 2.24 9.12
CA THR A 8 10.41 1.03 9.13
C THR A 8 8.95 1.36 9.38
N GLN A 9 8.63 2.34 10.23
CA GLN A 9 7.24 2.79 10.42
C GLN A 9 6.68 3.40 9.13
N VAL A 10 7.45 4.23 8.43
CA VAL A 10 7.02 4.85 7.16
C VAL A 10 6.87 3.80 6.05
N GLU A 11 7.78 2.83 5.96
CA GLU A 11 7.69 1.71 5.03
C GLU A 11 6.43 0.86 5.28
N LEU A 12 6.12 0.54 6.53
CA LEU A 12 4.90 -0.18 6.91
C LEU A 12 3.63 0.61 6.58
N VAL A 13 3.65 1.93 6.79
CA VAL A 13 2.54 2.81 6.37
C VAL A 13 2.35 2.76 4.86
N GLY A 14 3.43 2.84 4.08
CA GLY A 14 3.37 2.70 2.62
C GLY A 14 2.79 1.37 2.16
N PHE A 15 3.20 0.27 2.79
CA PHE A 15 2.66 -1.06 2.52
C PHE A 15 1.14 -1.10 2.74
N ILE A 16 0.69 -0.62 3.91
CA ILE A 16 -0.73 -0.65 4.30
C ILE A 16 -1.56 0.22 3.35
N ILE A 17 -1.08 1.42 3.01
CA ILE A 17 -1.78 2.31 2.07
C ILE A 17 -1.97 1.62 0.73
N PHE A 18 -0.90 1.04 0.17
CA PHE A 18 -0.98 0.38 -1.14
C PHE A 18 -1.85 -0.88 -1.11
N LEU A 19 -1.81 -1.63 -0.01
CA LEU A 19 -2.70 -2.77 0.22
C LEU A 19 -4.16 -2.35 0.12
N PHE A 20 -4.56 -1.32 0.87
CA PHE A 20 -5.94 -0.83 0.86
C PHE A 20 -6.34 -0.20 -0.48
N LEU A 21 -5.44 0.56 -1.12
CA LEU A 21 -5.70 1.14 -2.44
C LEU A 21 -5.93 0.05 -3.50
N TYR A 22 -5.10 -1.00 -3.49
CA TYR A 22 -5.26 -2.13 -4.41
C TYR A 22 -6.61 -2.82 -4.18
N LEU A 23 -6.90 -3.20 -2.93
CA LEU A 23 -8.15 -3.86 -2.59
C LEU A 23 -9.35 -2.98 -2.94
N ALA A 24 -9.34 -1.69 -2.60
CA ALA A 24 -10.44 -0.78 -2.90
C ALA A 24 -10.65 -0.61 -4.42
N PHE A 25 -9.57 -0.40 -5.17
CA PHE A 25 -9.62 -0.21 -6.61
C PHE A 25 -10.20 -1.45 -7.32
N PHE A 26 -9.66 -2.63 -7.02
CA PHE A 26 -10.12 -3.85 -7.68
C PHE A 26 -11.52 -4.25 -7.24
N ASN A 27 -11.86 -4.16 -5.94
CA ASN A 27 -13.23 -4.44 -5.50
C ASN A 27 -14.25 -3.52 -6.17
N LEU A 28 -13.94 -2.22 -6.32
CA LEU A 28 -14.80 -1.29 -7.05
C LEU A 28 -14.90 -1.66 -8.53
N LEU A 29 -13.77 -1.96 -9.19
CA LEU A 29 -13.73 -2.34 -10.60
C LEU A 29 -14.53 -3.61 -10.89
N PHE A 30 -14.42 -4.63 -10.03
CA PHE A 30 -15.15 -5.88 -10.15
C PHE A 30 -16.64 -5.70 -9.92
N ARG A 31 -17.02 -4.89 -8.91
CA ARG A 31 -18.42 -4.53 -8.66
C ARG A 31 -19.06 -3.85 -9.86
N LEU A 32 -18.34 -2.91 -10.51
CA LEU A 32 -18.82 -2.25 -11.73
C LEU A 32 -18.99 -3.20 -12.92
N LYS A 33 -18.26 -4.32 -12.93
CA LYS A 33 -18.38 -5.37 -13.95
C LYS A 33 -19.38 -6.48 -13.59
N GLY A 34 -20.08 -6.37 -12.46
CA GLY A 34 -21.10 -7.33 -12.03
C GLY A 34 -20.54 -8.63 -11.42
N TYR A 35 -19.27 -8.64 -10.98
CA TYR A 35 -18.69 -9.80 -10.29
C TYR A 35 -18.90 -9.69 -8.77
N GLU A 36 -19.30 -10.78 -8.12
CA GLU A 36 -19.61 -10.81 -6.68
C GLU A 36 -18.44 -11.24 -5.77
N SER A 37 -17.30 -11.68 -6.33
CA SER A 37 -16.18 -12.17 -5.52
C SER A 37 -15.19 -11.07 -5.13
N PRO A 38 -14.78 -10.98 -3.84
CA PRO A 38 -13.71 -10.11 -3.42
C PRO A 38 -12.38 -10.69 -3.93
N VAL A 39 -11.83 -10.04 -4.96
CA VAL A 39 -10.60 -10.52 -5.61
C VAL A 39 -9.39 -10.20 -4.73
N PHE A 40 -8.98 -11.18 -3.93
CA PHE A 40 -7.61 -11.24 -3.42
C PHE A 40 -6.70 -11.73 -4.55
N ALA A 41 -6.38 -10.85 -5.50
CA ALA A 41 -5.50 -11.20 -6.61
C ALA A 41 -4.07 -11.41 -6.09
N PRO A 42 -3.29 -12.34 -6.68
CA PRO A 42 -1.87 -12.53 -6.34
C PRO A 42 -1.04 -11.24 -6.42
N GLY A 43 -1.47 -10.25 -7.22
CA GLY A 43 -0.85 -8.93 -7.32
C GLY A 43 -0.96 -8.04 -6.08
N THR A 44 -1.85 -8.35 -5.14
CA THR A 44 -2.08 -7.55 -3.91
C THR A 44 -0.79 -7.42 -3.09
N LEU A 45 -0.09 -8.53 -2.87
CA LEU A 45 1.16 -8.56 -2.10
C LEU A 45 2.28 -7.79 -2.82
N LEU A 46 2.46 -8.05 -4.13
CA LEU A 46 3.47 -7.36 -4.93
C LEU A 46 3.25 -5.85 -4.95
N PHE A 47 2.00 -5.40 -5.12
CA PHE A 47 1.65 -3.98 -5.11
C PHE A 47 1.88 -3.35 -3.73
N SER A 48 1.58 -4.08 -2.65
CA SER A 48 1.84 -3.62 -1.29
C SER A 48 3.35 -3.49 -1.02
N PHE A 49 4.18 -4.40 -1.54
CA PHE A 49 5.64 -4.28 -1.47
C PHE A 49 6.19 -3.09 -2.27
N LEU A 50 5.55 -2.71 -3.38
CA LEU A 50 5.90 -1.45 -4.06
C LEU A 50 5.63 -0.23 -3.17
N GLY A 51 4.51 -0.23 -2.45
CA GLY A 51 4.21 0.81 -1.46
C GLY A 51 5.23 0.88 -0.31
N TYR A 52 5.64 -0.28 0.20
CA TYR A 52 6.71 -0.40 1.20
C TYR A 52 8.01 0.25 0.70
N TRP A 53 8.46 -0.18 -0.47
CA TRP A 53 9.71 0.30 -1.07
C TRP A 53 9.67 1.79 -1.38
N LEU A 54 8.57 2.28 -1.97
CA LEU A 54 8.39 3.69 -2.31
C LEU A 54 8.39 4.57 -1.06
N ALA A 55 7.68 4.17 0.01
CA ALA A 55 7.64 4.94 1.24
C ALA A 55 9.02 4.98 1.94
N GLY A 56 9.76 3.88 1.92
CA GLY A 56 11.15 3.85 2.40
C GLY A 56 12.08 4.77 1.58
N TYR A 57 11.93 4.76 0.26
CA TYR A 57 12.67 5.66 -0.62
C TYR A 57 12.36 7.14 -0.34
N LEU A 58 11.09 7.49 -0.18
CA LEU A 58 10.67 8.86 0.16
C LEU A 58 11.19 9.27 1.53
N TYR A 59 11.20 8.36 2.50
CA TYR A 59 11.76 8.62 3.82
C TYR A 59 13.26 8.97 3.74
N ASP A 60 14.04 8.15 3.04
CA ASP A 60 15.49 8.39 2.88
C ASP A 60 15.80 9.70 2.16
N ARG A 61 14.96 10.07 1.18
CA ARG A 61 15.19 11.24 0.34
C ARG A 61 14.73 12.56 0.96
N TYR A 62 13.70 12.54 1.81
CA TYR A 62 13.03 13.76 2.27
C TYR A 62 12.87 13.90 3.79
N LEU A 63 12.96 12.82 4.58
CA LEU A 63 12.63 12.84 6.01
C LEU A 63 13.80 12.50 6.94
N LYS A 64 14.81 11.78 6.44
CA LYS A 64 16.07 11.51 7.13
C LYS A 64 16.87 12.79 7.35
#